data_AF-A0A6M0CL16-F1
#
_entry.id   AF-A0A6M0CL16-F1
#
_cell.length_a   1.000
_cell.length_b   1.000
_cell.length_c   1.000
_cell.angle_alpha   90.00
_cell.angle_beta   90.00
_cell.angle_gamma   90.00
#
_symmetry.space_group_name_H-M   'P 1'
#
loop_
_entity.id
_entity.type
_entity.pdbx_description
1 polymer ?
#
loop_
_entity_poly.entity_id
_entity_poly.type
_entity_poly.pdbx_seq_one_letter_code
_entity_poly.pdbx_strand_id
1 'polypeptide(L)'
;MLLSISHINAQEEIVMDTMFIEVESLDVIPDDLGTLEIDTTIAELSKSKPSYQFTKEDALWMARFVTGESGVKDDANGHAVIWAMFNRYGILRHRVKSWKSFSKFLQLYSTTLQPILKSKGAAKRVWKNHRANPEKHPIVIGEGTYKGTNIKKVQYKRHIDLQKKKWKDINLNIRRMVIDILRNDIENPGIGIATEFASTRIYYKSKYGEFPNEQQWEDYTIKYAEERCKKGIKGCTWIGYRDNLNQMKNAFFLDNRFKDVPPEAVSVKFN
;
A
#
# COMPACT_ATOMS: atom_id res chain seq x y z
N MET A 1 29.04 -40.74 52.38
CA MET A 1 28.91 -39.31 52.01
C MET A 1 28.85 -39.27 50.49
N LEU A 2 27.77 -38.71 49.96
CA LEU A 2 27.18 -38.97 48.65
C LEU A 2 27.99 -38.44 47.45
N LEU A 3 28.11 -39.32 46.44
CA LEU A 3 28.11 -38.96 45.02
C LEU A 3 26.65 -38.84 44.55
N SER A 4 26.34 -37.85 43.71
CA SER A 4 25.86 -38.09 42.33
C SER A 4 25.37 -36.79 41.68
N ILE A 5 25.86 -36.56 40.47
CA ILE A 5 25.62 -35.41 39.60
C ILE A 5 24.58 -35.77 38.53
N SER A 6 23.96 -34.71 37.99
CA SER A 6 23.31 -34.52 36.69
C SER A 6 22.04 -35.30 36.36
N HIS A 7 20.91 -34.59 36.33
CA HIS A 7 19.87 -34.68 35.29
C HIS A 7 19.44 -33.23 34.97
N ILE A 8 20.06 -32.63 33.96
CA ILE A 8 19.58 -31.36 33.36
C ILE A 8 19.00 -31.72 31.99
N ASN A 9 17.78 -31.22 31.77
CA ASN A 9 16.83 -31.60 30.74
C ASN A 9 17.32 -31.39 29.30
N ALA A 10 17.40 -32.47 28.53
CA ALA A 10 17.61 -32.46 27.07
C ALA A 10 16.38 -31.99 26.25
N GLN A 11 15.32 -31.50 26.90
CA GLN A 11 14.08 -31.06 26.23
C GLN A 11 14.02 -29.55 25.92
N GLU A 12 14.80 -28.70 26.61
CA GLU A 12 14.79 -27.26 26.34
C GLU A 12 15.70 -26.86 25.16
N GLU A 13 16.71 -27.67 24.85
CA GLU A 13 17.64 -27.39 23.74
C GLU A 13 16.99 -27.63 22.37
N ILE A 14 16.05 -28.59 22.27
CA ILE A 14 15.37 -28.94 21.01
C ILE A 14 14.34 -27.89 20.60
N VAL A 15 13.72 -27.18 21.56
CA VAL A 15 12.71 -26.13 21.29
C VAL A 15 13.37 -24.84 20.81
N MET A 16 14.59 -24.55 21.25
CA MET A 16 15.34 -23.40 20.71
C MET A 16 15.90 -23.69 19.32
N ASP A 17 16.41 -24.90 19.05
CA ASP A 17 16.93 -25.23 17.72
C ASP A 17 15.82 -25.28 16.65
N THR A 18 14.60 -25.70 16.98
CA THR A 18 13.46 -25.65 16.04
C THR A 18 12.93 -24.23 15.77
N MET A 19 13.14 -23.28 16.69
CA MET A 19 12.79 -21.87 16.47
C MET A 19 13.82 -21.11 15.60
N PHE A 20 15.03 -21.65 15.44
CA PHE A 20 16.07 -21.09 14.57
C PHE A 20 16.06 -21.65 13.14
N ILE A 21 15.30 -22.71 12.85
CA ILE A 21 15.34 -23.44 11.56
C ILE A 21 14.42 -22.85 10.47
N GLU A 22 13.46 -21.96 10.79
CA GLU A 22 12.64 -21.25 9.77
C GLU A 22 12.96 -19.75 9.65
N VAL A 23 14.17 -19.33 10.02
CA VAL A 23 14.77 -18.11 9.42
C VAL A 23 15.53 -18.51 8.15
N GLU A 24 15.00 -19.46 7.38
CA GLU A 24 15.43 -19.67 6.01
C GLU A 24 15.23 -18.34 5.26
N SER A 25 16.34 -17.87 4.69
CA SER A 25 16.47 -16.52 4.19
C SER A 25 15.34 -16.18 3.22
N LEU A 26 14.45 -15.25 3.59
CA LEU A 26 13.53 -14.56 2.67
C LEU A 26 14.30 -13.69 1.65
N ASP A 27 15.56 -14.02 1.33
CA ASP A 27 16.42 -13.38 0.35
C ASP A 27 15.98 -13.66 -1.08
N VAL A 28 15.13 -14.66 -1.25
CA VAL A 28 14.44 -14.98 -2.50
C VAL A 28 12.93 -14.85 -2.28
N ILE A 29 12.22 -14.41 -3.32
CA ILE A 29 10.76 -14.38 -3.32
C ILE A 29 10.29 -15.80 -3.66
N PRO A 30 9.39 -16.41 -2.85
CA PRO A 30 8.83 -17.72 -3.15
C PRO A 30 8.16 -17.78 -4.53
N ASP A 31 8.16 -18.96 -5.15
CA ASP A 31 7.50 -19.19 -6.45
C ASP A 31 5.98 -19.25 -6.32
N ASP A 32 5.50 -19.65 -5.16
CA ASP A 32 4.13 -19.82 -4.75
C ASP A 32 3.64 -18.59 -3.97
N LEU A 33 2.76 -17.83 -4.62
CA LEU A 33 2.01 -16.72 -4.04
C LEU A 33 0.52 -16.96 -4.29
N GLY A 34 -0.34 -16.24 -3.58
CA GLY A 34 -1.79 -16.39 -3.72
C GLY A 34 -2.37 -15.83 -5.03
N THR A 35 -3.64 -16.10 -5.21
CA THR A 35 -4.50 -15.54 -6.26
C THR A 35 -5.45 -14.53 -5.64
N LEU A 36 -5.49 -13.32 -6.18
CA LEU A 36 -6.53 -12.33 -5.89
C LEU A 36 -7.83 -12.73 -6.60
N GLU A 37 -8.86 -13.08 -5.84
CA GLU A 37 -10.18 -13.46 -6.32
C GLU A 37 -11.20 -12.33 -6.15
N ILE A 38 -12.09 -12.23 -7.14
CA ILE A 38 -13.19 -11.28 -7.20
C ILE A 38 -14.45 -12.08 -7.47
N ASP A 39 -15.43 -11.96 -6.59
CA ASP A 39 -16.75 -12.56 -6.82
C ASP A 39 -17.51 -11.78 -7.91
N THR A 40 -17.42 -12.28 -9.13
CA THR A 40 -18.08 -11.69 -10.30
C THR A 40 -19.55 -12.10 -10.42
N THR A 41 -20.09 -12.90 -9.50
CA THR A 41 -21.54 -13.21 -9.45
C THR A 41 -22.34 -12.02 -8.93
N ILE A 42 -21.69 -11.12 -8.18
CA ILE A 42 -22.27 -9.85 -7.73
C ILE A 42 -22.41 -8.89 -8.91
N ALA A 43 -23.60 -8.30 -9.08
CA ALA A 43 -23.97 -7.51 -10.25
C ALA A 43 -23.00 -6.33 -10.52
N GLU A 44 -22.60 -5.62 -9.47
CA GLU A 44 -21.68 -4.48 -9.51
C GLU A 44 -20.26 -4.88 -9.94
N LEU A 45 -19.89 -6.15 -9.72
CA LEU A 45 -18.57 -6.71 -10.04
C LEU A 45 -18.58 -7.60 -11.28
N SER A 46 -19.71 -7.80 -11.94
CA SER A 46 -19.86 -8.66 -13.14
C SER A 46 -18.89 -8.35 -14.30
N LYS A 47 -18.37 -7.11 -14.36
CA LYS A 47 -17.38 -6.69 -15.38
C LYS A 47 -15.92 -6.81 -14.92
N SER A 48 -15.70 -7.08 -13.64
CA SER A 48 -14.38 -7.36 -13.11
C SER A 48 -13.84 -8.66 -13.68
N LYS A 49 -12.52 -8.83 -13.60
CA LYS A 49 -11.90 -10.11 -13.95
C LYS A 49 -11.90 -10.98 -12.69
N PRO A 50 -12.30 -12.25 -12.75
CA PRO A 50 -12.57 -13.06 -11.56
C PRO A 50 -11.32 -13.40 -10.75
N SER A 51 -10.15 -13.54 -11.38
CA SER A 51 -8.94 -13.95 -10.67
C SER A 51 -7.67 -13.30 -11.22
N TYR A 52 -6.64 -13.18 -10.38
CA TYR A 52 -5.30 -12.74 -10.75
C TYR A 52 -4.25 -13.42 -9.87
N GLN A 53 -3.42 -14.25 -10.47
CA GLN A 53 -2.29 -14.89 -9.81
C GLN A 53 -1.19 -13.85 -9.54
N PHE A 54 -0.78 -13.69 -8.27
CA PHE A 54 0.35 -12.84 -7.94
C PHE A 54 1.67 -13.45 -8.40
N THR A 55 2.61 -12.60 -8.78
CA THR A 55 3.94 -12.95 -9.28
C THR A 55 5.05 -12.43 -8.38
N LYS A 56 6.28 -12.94 -8.55
CA LYS A 56 7.46 -12.40 -7.86
C LYS A 56 7.67 -10.91 -8.12
N GLU A 57 7.32 -10.44 -9.32
CA GLU A 57 7.41 -9.02 -9.64
C GLU A 57 6.39 -8.20 -8.82
N ASP A 58 5.19 -8.74 -8.58
CA ASP A 58 4.17 -8.10 -7.74
C ASP A 58 4.66 -7.94 -6.30
N ALA A 59 5.26 -8.98 -5.71
CA ALA A 59 5.86 -8.93 -4.38
C ALA A 59 6.97 -7.87 -4.29
N LEU A 60 7.91 -7.85 -5.24
CA LEU A 60 8.99 -6.86 -5.25
C LEU A 60 8.46 -5.41 -5.31
N TRP A 61 7.51 -5.15 -6.21
CA TRP A 61 6.95 -3.81 -6.35
C TRP A 61 6.05 -3.42 -5.19
N MET A 62 5.35 -4.37 -4.56
CA MET A 62 4.59 -4.11 -3.34
C MET A 62 5.51 -3.77 -2.17
N ALA A 63 6.62 -4.48 -1.99
CA ALA A 63 7.58 -4.15 -0.95
C ALA A 63 8.23 -2.77 -1.15
N ARG A 64 8.48 -2.38 -2.40
CA ARG A 64 8.91 -1.01 -2.74
C ARG A 64 7.82 0.01 -2.46
N PHE A 65 6.56 -0.29 -2.81
CA PHE A 65 5.41 0.56 -2.51
C PHE A 65 5.31 0.83 -1.02
N VAL A 66 5.29 -0.22 -0.21
CA VAL A 66 5.25 -0.16 1.26
C VAL A 66 6.40 0.68 1.80
N THR A 67 7.63 0.45 1.32
CA THR A 67 8.82 1.20 1.77
C THR A 67 8.73 2.69 1.42
N GLY A 68 8.17 3.01 0.25
CA GLY A 68 8.09 4.38 -0.26
C GLY A 68 6.96 5.19 0.38
N GLU A 69 5.82 4.56 0.61
CA GLU A 69 4.68 5.18 1.27
C GLU A 69 4.99 5.39 2.75
N SER A 70 5.37 6.64 3.08
CA SER A 70 5.82 7.07 4.40
C SER A 70 4.72 6.89 5.45
N GLY A 71 4.58 5.67 5.98
CA GLY A 71 3.53 5.33 6.92
C GLY A 71 3.07 3.88 6.87
N VAL A 72 3.36 3.14 5.80
CA VAL A 72 3.02 1.71 5.77
C VAL A 72 4.04 0.96 6.63
N LYS A 73 3.53 0.25 7.62
CA LYS A 73 4.29 -0.61 8.53
C LYS A 73 3.63 -1.98 8.54
N ASP A 74 4.31 -2.94 9.14
CA ASP A 74 3.70 -4.22 9.49
C ASP A 74 2.77 -4.05 10.71
N ASP A 75 1.64 -3.42 10.45
CA ASP A 75 0.55 -3.14 11.37
C ASP A 75 -0.78 -3.06 10.61
N ALA A 76 -1.91 -3.09 11.33
CA ALA A 76 -3.25 -3.07 10.72
C ALA A 76 -3.48 -1.87 9.78
N ASN A 77 -2.83 -0.72 10.01
CA ASN A 77 -2.96 0.45 9.13
C ASN A 77 -2.21 0.24 7.81
N GLY A 78 -1.04 -0.39 7.86
CA GLY A 78 -0.29 -0.74 6.66
C GLY A 78 -0.98 -1.84 5.87
N HIS A 79 -1.49 -2.87 6.54
CA HIS A 79 -2.28 -3.94 5.92
C HIS A 79 -3.53 -3.37 5.24
N ALA A 80 -4.23 -2.44 5.89
CA ALA A 80 -5.39 -1.75 5.32
C ALA A 80 -5.06 -1.00 4.03
N VAL A 81 -3.90 -0.34 3.96
CA VAL A 81 -3.45 0.33 2.72
C VAL A 81 -3.23 -0.68 1.59
N ILE A 82 -2.63 -1.84 1.89
CA ILE A 82 -2.41 -2.91 0.91
C ILE A 82 -3.75 -3.50 0.44
N TRP A 83 -4.66 -3.80 1.36
CA TRP A 83 -6.00 -4.29 1.01
C TRP A 83 -6.80 -3.29 0.17
N ALA A 84 -6.67 -1.99 0.42
CA ALA A 84 -7.27 -0.97 -0.45
C ALA A 84 -6.70 -1.02 -1.88
N MET A 85 -5.42 -1.38 -2.02
CA MET A 85 -4.78 -1.59 -3.33
C MET A 85 -5.27 -2.88 -4.00
N PHE A 86 -5.46 -3.97 -3.26
CA PHE A 86 -6.08 -5.20 -3.77
C PHE A 86 -7.50 -4.95 -4.26
N ASN A 87 -8.35 -4.33 -3.44
CA ASN A 87 -9.72 -3.95 -3.80
C ASN A 87 -9.74 -3.11 -5.08
N ARG A 88 -8.94 -2.06 -5.11
CA ARG A 88 -8.86 -1.17 -6.27
C ARG A 88 -8.44 -1.91 -7.54
N TYR A 89 -7.37 -2.69 -7.47
CA TYR A 89 -6.87 -3.42 -8.63
C TYR A 89 -7.87 -4.50 -9.07
N GLY A 90 -8.35 -5.33 -8.17
CA GLY A 90 -9.30 -6.40 -8.45
C GLY A 90 -10.57 -5.88 -9.11
N ILE A 91 -11.19 -4.85 -8.51
CA ILE A 91 -12.45 -4.30 -8.98
C ILE A 91 -12.27 -3.49 -10.28
N LEU A 92 -11.20 -2.70 -10.41
CA LEU A 92 -11.09 -1.69 -11.48
C LEU A 92 -10.08 -2.01 -12.60
N ARG A 93 -9.29 -3.10 -12.53
CA ARG A 93 -8.30 -3.42 -13.57
C ARG A 93 -8.87 -3.56 -14.98
N HIS A 94 -10.13 -3.98 -15.11
CA HIS A 94 -10.81 -4.05 -16.39
C HIS A 94 -11.03 -2.67 -17.05
N ARG A 95 -11.07 -1.58 -16.27
CA ARG A 95 -11.36 -0.22 -16.76
C ARG A 95 -10.11 0.53 -17.21
N VAL A 96 -8.93 0.09 -16.78
CA VAL A 96 -7.68 0.80 -17.05
C VAL A 96 -6.76 -0.11 -17.84
N LYS A 97 -6.71 0.09 -19.17
CA LYS A 97 -5.93 -0.75 -20.11
C LYS A 97 -4.44 -0.93 -19.74
N SER A 98 -3.87 0.00 -18.99
CA SER A 98 -2.47 -0.04 -18.56
C SER A 98 -2.23 -0.89 -17.30
N TRP A 99 -3.27 -1.31 -16.58
CA TRP A 99 -3.19 -2.14 -15.37
C TRP A 99 -3.16 -3.62 -15.72
N LYS A 100 -2.13 -4.03 -16.50
CA LYS A 100 -1.97 -5.41 -16.97
C LYS A 100 -1.55 -6.39 -15.87
N SER A 101 -0.78 -5.91 -14.89
CA SER A 101 -0.33 -6.64 -13.70
C SER A 101 -0.51 -5.77 -12.45
N PHE A 102 -0.46 -6.37 -11.27
CA PHE A 102 -0.53 -5.65 -10.01
C PHE A 102 0.69 -4.75 -9.81
N SER A 103 1.89 -5.23 -10.15
CA SER A 103 3.14 -4.47 -10.18
C SER A 103 3.03 -3.22 -11.05
N LYS A 104 2.42 -3.35 -12.23
CA LYS A 104 2.24 -2.21 -13.14
C LYS A 104 1.22 -1.23 -12.59
N PHE A 105 0.14 -1.72 -11.98
CA PHE A 105 -0.81 -0.88 -11.26
C PHE A 105 -0.10 -0.05 -10.17
N LEU A 106 0.68 -0.68 -9.28
CA LEU A 106 1.41 0.00 -8.21
C LEU A 106 2.35 1.09 -8.74
N GLN A 107 3.13 0.78 -9.79
CA GLN A 107 4.03 1.74 -10.46
C GLN A 107 3.28 2.96 -11.02
N LEU A 108 2.06 2.77 -11.51
CA LEU A 108 1.26 3.83 -12.11
C LEU A 108 0.51 4.63 -11.03
N TYR A 109 0.07 3.98 -9.96
CA TYR A 109 -0.70 4.56 -8.87
C TYR A 109 0.17 5.38 -7.91
N SER A 110 1.23 4.79 -7.36
CA SER A 110 2.06 5.45 -6.35
C SER A 110 3.04 6.44 -6.95
N THR A 111 3.06 7.66 -6.39
CA THR A 111 4.00 8.70 -6.82
C THR A 111 5.47 8.37 -6.49
N THR A 112 5.73 7.50 -5.52
CA THR A 112 7.09 7.08 -5.14
C THR A 112 7.65 6.05 -6.13
N LEU A 113 6.77 5.31 -6.80
CA LEU A 113 7.13 4.31 -7.80
C LEU A 113 7.08 4.82 -9.24
N GLN A 114 6.70 6.08 -9.45
CA GLN A 114 6.80 6.73 -10.74
C GLN A 114 8.26 7.15 -11.00
N PRO A 115 8.90 6.71 -12.10
CA PRO A 115 10.26 7.18 -12.45
C PRO A 115 10.31 8.70 -12.63
N ILE A 116 9.25 9.24 -13.23
CA ILE A 116 9.04 10.68 -13.35
C ILE A 116 7.58 10.95 -12.98
N LEU A 117 7.36 11.96 -12.14
CA LEU A 117 6.02 12.29 -11.66
C LEU A 117 5.09 12.60 -12.83
N LYS A 118 3.86 12.07 -12.78
CA LYS A 118 2.83 12.40 -13.78
C LYS A 118 2.03 13.66 -13.43
N SER A 119 1.95 13.98 -12.14
CA SER A 119 1.21 15.14 -11.65
C SER A 119 2.08 16.40 -11.65
N LYS A 120 1.65 17.42 -12.41
CA LYS A 120 2.23 18.77 -12.36
C LYS A 120 2.29 19.32 -10.92
N GLY A 121 1.24 19.10 -10.14
CA GLY A 121 1.16 19.58 -8.76
C GLY A 121 2.20 18.91 -7.86
N ALA A 122 2.43 17.60 -8.03
CA ALA A 122 3.46 16.88 -7.29
C ALA A 122 4.86 17.37 -7.71
N ALA A 123 5.14 17.49 -9.00
CA ALA A 123 6.43 17.99 -9.49
C ALA A 123 6.73 19.43 -9.02
N LYS A 124 5.72 20.30 -8.97
CA LYS A 124 5.86 21.65 -8.40
C LYS A 124 6.30 21.60 -6.93
N ARG A 125 5.74 20.69 -6.12
CA ARG A 125 6.14 20.50 -4.71
C ARG A 125 7.56 19.97 -4.59
N VAL A 126 7.94 18.99 -5.41
CA VAL A 126 9.30 18.45 -5.45
C VAL A 126 10.30 19.56 -5.76
N TRP A 127 10.03 20.37 -6.79
CA TRP A 127 10.86 21.52 -7.14
C TRP A 127 10.97 22.55 -6.03
N LYS A 128 9.85 22.90 -5.39
CA LYS A 128 9.83 23.85 -4.27
C LYS A 128 10.75 23.38 -3.16
N ASN A 129 10.63 22.11 -2.76
CA ASN A 129 11.43 21.54 -1.68
C ASN A 129 12.92 21.46 -2.06
N HIS A 130 13.24 21.07 -3.29
CA HIS A 130 14.61 21.05 -3.79
C HIS A 130 15.26 22.43 -3.81
N ARG A 131 14.53 23.47 -4.26
CA ARG A 131 15.06 24.85 -4.24
C ARG A 131 15.30 25.36 -2.82
N ALA A 132 14.45 24.97 -1.87
CA ALA A 132 14.60 25.37 -0.47
C ALA A 132 15.78 24.65 0.21
N ASN A 133 16.06 23.40 -0.15
CA ASN A 133 17.18 22.64 0.40
C ASN A 133 17.62 21.53 -0.59
N PRO A 134 18.57 21.81 -1.50
CA PRO A 134 18.91 20.89 -2.59
C PRO A 134 19.62 19.62 -2.11
N GLU A 135 20.44 19.72 -1.05
CA GLU A 135 21.17 18.60 -0.47
C GLU A 135 20.24 17.61 0.23
N LYS A 136 19.24 18.10 0.97
CA LYS A 136 18.24 17.26 1.65
C LYS A 136 17.21 16.66 0.69
N HIS A 137 17.01 17.32 -0.45
CA HIS A 137 15.99 16.96 -1.43
C HIS A 137 16.57 16.84 -2.84
N PRO A 138 17.55 15.94 -3.06
CA PRO A 138 18.12 15.74 -4.38
C PRO A 138 17.05 15.20 -5.34
N ILE A 139 17.11 15.63 -6.59
CA ILE A 139 16.14 15.29 -7.62
C ILE A 139 16.82 14.70 -8.86
N VAL A 140 16.03 13.93 -9.61
CA VAL A 140 16.33 13.54 -10.99
C VAL A 140 15.39 14.31 -11.90
N ILE A 141 15.95 14.90 -12.95
CA ILE A 141 15.20 15.68 -13.94
C ILE A 141 14.94 14.79 -15.15
N GLY A 142 13.69 14.67 -15.55
CA GLY A 142 13.28 14.01 -16.78
C GLY A 142 13.17 15.00 -17.94
N GLU A 143 12.88 14.49 -19.13
CA GLU A 143 12.80 15.30 -20.34
C GLU A 143 11.54 16.19 -20.40
N GLY A 144 11.78 17.46 -20.73
CA GLY A 144 10.75 18.46 -21.01
C GLY A 144 9.94 18.94 -19.80
N THR A 145 8.82 19.57 -20.11
CA THR A 145 7.87 20.12 -19.14
C THR A 145 6.49 19.49 -19.29
N TYR A 146 5.59 19.74 -18.35
CA TYR A 146 4.18 19.38 -18.54
C TYR A 146 3.53 20.30 -19.58
N LYS A 147 2.69 19.73 -20.46
CA LYS A 147 1.99 20.45 -21.55
C LYS A 147 1.32 21.73 -21.04
N GLY A 148 1.61 22.86 -21.70
CA GLY A 148 1.07 24.18 -21.37
C GLY A 148 1.67 24.82 -20.11
N THR A 149 2.88 24.41 -19.69
CA THR A 149 3.51 24.87 -18.44
C THR A 149 5.04 24.88 -18.56
N ASN A 150 5.69 25.66 -17.68
CA ASN A 150 7.16 25.67 -17.54
C ASN A 150 7.65 24.78 -16.40
N ILE A 151 6.78 23.90 -15.86
CA ILE A 151 7.15 23.02 -14.76
C ILE A 151 7.91 21.83 -15.34
N LYS A 152 9.20 21.71 -14.99
CA LYS A 152 10.03 20.58 -15.42
C LYS A 152 9.53 19.28 -14.80
N LYS A 153 9.63 18.20 -15.56
CA LYS A 153 9.34 16.85 -15.07
C LYS A 153 10.47 16.39 -14.16
N VAL A 154 10.13 15.99 -12.92
CA VAL A 154 11.12 15.64 -11.89
C VAL A 154 10.63 14.53 -10.97
N GLN A 155 11.55 13.92 -10.24
CA GLN A 155 11.31 13.01 -9.13
C GLN A 155 12.42 13.16 -8.08
N TYR A 156 12.15 12.83 -6.82
CA TYR A 156 13.21 12.75 -5.81
C TYR A 156 14.17 11.59 -6.11
N LYS A 157 15.48 11.83 -5.96
CA LYS A 157 16.52 10.81 -6.17
C LYS A 157 16.30 9.57 -5.30
N ARG A 158 15.94 9.75 -4.02
CA ARG A 158 15.63 8.63 -3.10
C ARG A 158 14.53 7.70 -3.61
N HIS A 159 13.55 8.22 -4.36
CA HIS A 159 12.46 7.41 -4.93
C HIS A 159 12.96 6.61 -6.15
N ILE A 160 13.86 7.19 -6.95
CA ILE A 160 14.55 6.46 -8.04
C ILE A 160 15.42 5.34 -7.47
N ASP A 161 16.16 5.63 -6.41
CA ASP A 161 17.02 4.64 -5.75
C ASP A 161 16.18 3.50 -5.14
N LEU A 162 15.01 3.82 -4.54
CA LEU A 162 14.04 2.82 -4.09
C LEU A 162 13.53 1.92 -5.23
N GLN A 163 13.22 2.48 -6.40
CA GLN A 163 12.78 1.71 -7.57
C GLN A 163 13.84 0.74 -8.09
N LYS A 164 15.12 0.97 -7.77
CA LYS A 164 16.24 0.09 -8.14
C LYS A 164 16.57 -0.94 -7.06
N LYS A 165 16.05 -0.77 -5.85
CA LYS A 165 16.36 -1.62 -4.69
C LYS A 165 16.00 -3.08 -4.95
N LYS A 166 16.94 -4.01 -4.78
CA LYS A 166 16.67 -5.45 -4.99
C LYS A 166 15.88 -5.99 -3.80
N TRP A 167 15.20 -7.12 -3.97
CA TRP A 167 14.40 -7.75 -2.92
C TRP A 167 15.16 -7.89 -1.60
N LYS A 168 16.34 -8.52 -1.63
CA LYS A 168 17.21 -8.72 -0.46
C LYS A 168 17.64 -7.45 0.27
N ASP A 169 17.63 -6.30 -0.41
CA ASP A 169 18.01 -5.02 0.18
C ASP A 169 16.81 -4.36 0.91
N ILE A 170 15.60 -4.89 0.75
CA ILE A 170 14.40 -4.42 1.46
C ILE A 170 14.41 -4.98 2.89
N ASN A 171 13.93 -4.16 3.83
CA ASN A 171 13.83 -4.54 5.24
C ASN A 171 13.09 -5.89 5.39
N LEU A 172 13.62 -6.79 6.21
CA LEU A 172 13.10 -8.15 6.37
C LEU A 172 11.63 -8.18 6.81
N ASN A 173 11.20 -7.30 7.72
CA ASN A 173 9.82 -7.25 8.18
C ASN A 173 8.87 -6.86 7.04
N ILE A 174 9.30 -5.93 6.17
CA ILE A 174 8.51 -5.56 4.98
C ILE A 174 8.46 -6.72 3.99
N ARG A 175 9.57 -7.45 3.81
CA ARG A 175 9.59 -8.64 2.95
C ARG A 175 8.60 -9.69 3.46
N ARG A 176 8.67 -10.03 4.74
CA ARG A 176 7.78 -11.00 5.40
C ARG A 176 6.31 -10.59 5.26
N MET A 177 5.94 -9.40 5.73
CA MET A 177 4.58 -8.87 5.61
C MET A 177 4.02 -8.94 4.18
N VAL A 178 4.86 -8.65 3.18
CA VAL A 178 4.46 -8.70 1.76
C VAL A 178 4.21 -10.13 1.30
N ILE A 179 5.01 -11.12 1.73
CA ILE A 179 4.75 -12.52 1.42
C ILE A 179 3.47 -12.98 2.11
N ASP A 180 3.37 -12.76 3.42
CA ASP A 180 2.25 -13.20 4.25
C ASP A 180 0.92 -12.66 3.69
N ILE A 181 0.84 -11.36 3.35
CA ILE A 181 -0.39 -10.79 2.80
C ILE A 181 -0.71 -11.28 1.38
N LEU A 182 0.31 -11.61 0.56
CA LEU A 182 0.09 -12.18 -0.78
C LEU A 182 -0.28 -13.66 -0.72
N ARG A 183 -0.03 -14.33 0.40
CA ARG A 183 -0.42 -15.71 0.69
C ARG A 183 -1.69 -15.81 1.55
N ASN A 184 -2.36 -14.69 1.79
CA ASN A 184 -3.57 -14.63 2.63
C ASN A 184 -3.33 -14.98 4.12
N ASP A 185 -2.09 -14.91 4.61
CA ASP A 185 -1.77 -15.05 6.03
C ASP A 185 -2.10 -13.76 6.83
N ILE A 186 -2.40 -12.67 6.13
CA ILE A 186 -2.83 -11.39 6.70
C ILE A 186 -4.18 -10.98 6.10
N GLU A 187 -5.22 -11.06 6.92
CA GLU A 187 -6.59 -10.74 6.52
C GLU A 187 -6.83 -9.24 6.32
N ASN A 188 -7.97 -8.93 5.68
CA ASN A 188 -8.45 -7.54 5.55
C ASN A 188 -8.84 -7.00 6.92
N PRO A 189 -8.20 -5.93 7.43
CA PRO A 189 -8.39 -5.46 8.80
C PRO A 189 -9.67 -4.64 8.99
N GLY A 190 -10.76 -4.96 8.28
CA GLY A 190 -12.06 -4.30 8.44
C GLY A 190 -12.28 -3.05 7.58
N ILE A 191 -11.47 -2.82 6.55
CA ILE A 191 -11.76 -1.75 5.56
C ILE A 191 -12.81 -2.16 4.52
N GLY A 192 -13.24 -3.42 4.55
CA GLY A 192 -14.13 -4.00 3.54
C GLY A 192 -13.57 -3.80 2.13
N ILE A 193 -14.40 -3.34 1.21
CA ILE A 193 -14.04 -3.08 -0.18
C ILE A 193 -13.65 -1.62 -0.47
N ALA A 194 -13.15 -0.87 0.53
CA ALA A 194 -12.61 0.47 0.28
C ALA A 194 -11.53 0.42 -0.81
N THR A 195 -11.62 1.28 -1.82
CA THR A 195 -10.71 1.29 -2.99
C THR A 195 -9.79 2.49 -3.04
N GLU A 196 -9.90 3.38 -2.06
CA GLU A 196 -9.13 4.60 -1.94
C GLU A 196 -8.76 4.84 -0.48
N PHE A 197 -7.63 5.51 -0.28
CA PHE A 197 -7.22 6.00 1.03
C PHE A 197 -6.53 7.35 0.89
N ALA A 198 -6.55 8.15 1.95
CA ALA A 198 -5.84 9.41 1.99
C ALA A 198 -5.53 9.85 3.42
N SER A 199 -4.38 10.49 3.60
CA SER A 199 -4.09 11.22 4.83
C SER A 199 -4.76 12.60 4.80
N THR A 200 -6.08 12.63 5.07
CA THR A 200 -6.88 13.86 5.09
C THR A 200 -6.37 14.85 6.14
N ARG A 201 -5.74 14.38 7.21
CA ARG A 201 -5.01 15.20 8.20
C ARG A 201 -3.91 16.05 7.55
N ILE A 202 -3.15 15.48 6.61
CA ILE A 202 -2.10 16.21 5.88
C ILE A 202 -2.72 17.19 4.89
N TYR A 203 -3.84 16.85 4.26
CA TYR A 203 -4.57 17.76 3.37
C TYR A 203 -5.17 18.94 4.13
N TYR A 204 -5.71 18.70 5.32
CA TYR A 204 -6.14 19.74 6.25
C TYR A 204 -4.98 20.68 6.57
N LYS A 205 -3.85 20.15 7.06
CA LYS A 205 -2.66 20.96 7.36
C LYS A 205 -2.14 21.75 6.17
N SER A 206 -2.16 21.15 4.98
CA SER A 206 -1.75 21.86 3.77
C SER A 206 -2.70 23.00 3.39
N LYS A 207 -3.97 22.96 3.82
CA LYS A 207 -5.00 23.96 3.50
C LYS A 207 -5.08 25.05 4.57
N TYR A 208 -5.04 24.68 5.84
CA TYR A 208 -5.26 25.58 6.98
C TYR A 208 -3.99 25.96 7.75
N GLY A 209 -2.85 25.32 7.46
CA GLY A 209 -1.55 25.64 8.06
C GLY A 209 -1.25 24.89 9.38
N GLU A 210 -2.27 24.32 10.02
CA GLU A 210 -2.17 23.61 11.30
C GLU A 210 -2.71 22.18 11.22
N PHE A 211 -2.37 21.33 12.20
CA PHE A 211 -2.97 20.00 12.28
C PHE A 211 -4.36 20.09 12.90
N PRO A 212 -5.38 19.38 12.36
CA PRO A 212 -6.70 19.37 12.94
C PRO A 212 -6.71 18.61 14.27
N ASN A 213 -7.63 18.97 15.16
CA ASN A 213 -8.12 18.07 16.21
C ASN A 213 -9.02 16.97 15.62
N GLU A 214 -9.54 16.08 16.45
CA GLU A 214 -10.34 14.93 16.00
C GLU A 214 -11.61 15.34 15.25
N GLN A 215 -12.45 16.20 15.84
CA GLN A 215 -13.68 16.68 15.19
C GLN A 215 -13.41 17.42 13.88
N GLN A 216 -12.42 18.32 13.87
CA GLN A 216 -12.03 19.06 12.66
C GLN A 216 -11.54 18.12 11.56
N TRP A 217 -10.84 17.05 11.93
CA TRP A 217 -10.36 16.05 10.99
C TRP A 217 -11.52 15.24 10.42
N GLU A 218 -12.47 14.83 11.26
CA GLU A 218 -13.65 14.08 10.86
C GLU A 218 -14.52 14.89 9.89
N ASP A 219 -14.91 16.11 10.27
CA ASP A 219 -15.70 17.02 9.42
C ASP A 219 -15.03 17.25 8.07
N TYR A 220 -13.71 17.47 8.08
CA TYR A 220 -12.93 17.64 6.87
C TYR A 220 -12.85 16.36 6.04
N THR A 221 -12.77 15.19 6.67
CA THR A 221 -12.69 13.88 5.98
C THR A 221 -14.01 13.55 5.30
N ILE A 222 -15.14 13.80 5.94
CA ILE A 222 -16.49 13.67 5.37
C ILE A 222 -16.62 14.61 4.17
N LYS A 223 -16.34 15.91 4.36
CA LYS A 223 -16.38 16.90 3.28
C LYS A 223 -15.44 16.57 2.13
N TYR A 224 -14.25 16.04 2.44
CA TYR A 224 -13.30 15.58 1.44
C TYR A 224 -13.90 14.44 0.59
N ALA A 225 -14.57 13.47 1.21
CA ALA A 225 -15.25 12.40 0.47
C ALA A 225 -16.31 12.96 -0.50
N GLU A 226 -17.13 13.89 -0.03
CA GLU A 226 -18.20 14.53 -0.82
C GLU A 226 -17.67 15.37 -1.99
N GLU A 227 -16.60 16.15 -1.77
CA GLU A 227 -16.08 17.10 -2.76
C GLU A 227 -15.12 16.45 -3.75
N ARG A 228 -14.19 15.62 -3.26
CA ARG A 228 -12.96 15.26 -4.00
C ARG A 228 -13.11 14.00 -4.81
N CYS A 229 -14.01 13.09 -4.44
CA CYS A 229 -14.26 11.91 -5.24
C CYS A 229 -14.94 12.20 -6.58
N LYS A 230 -15.46 13.42 -6.80
CA LYS A 230 -16.06 13.85 -8.08
C LYS A 230 -15.12 13.80 -9.31
N LYS A 231 -13.80 13.76 -9.14
CA LYS A 231 -12.81 13.71 -10.25
C LYS A 231 -12.41 12.29 -10.64
N GLY A 232 -13.37 11.48 -11.10
CA GLY A 232 -13.14 10.16 -11.72
C GLY A 232 -13.80 8.97 -11.00
N ILE A 233 -14.32 9.19 -9.79
CA ILE A 233 -15.14 8.24 -9.03
C ILE A 233 -16.54 8.85 -8.90
N LYS A 234 -17.62 8.07 -9.05
CA LYS A 234 -18.99 8.63 -8.96
C LYS A 234 -19.40 8.77 -7.50
N GLY A 235 -18.71 9.65 -6.77
CA GLY A 235 -18.87 9.80 -5.32
C GLY A 235 -18.17 8.69 -4.53
N CYS A 236 -17.63 9.05 -3.38
CA CYS A 236 -17.13 8.09 -2.41
C CYS A 236 -17.63 8.47 -1.02
N THR A 237 -17.62 7.51 -0.12
CA THR A 237 -18.01 7.69 1.27
C THR A 237 -16.86 7.24 2.15
N TRP A 238 -16.54 8.02 3.19
CA TRP A 238 -15.60 7.57 4.22
C TRP A 238 -16.23 6.38 4.96
N ILE A 239 -15.45 5.32 5.20
CA ILE A 239 -15.98 4.08 5.81
C ILE A 239 -16.34 4.22 7.30
N GLY A 240 -16.17 5.41 7.89
CA GLY A 240 -16.33 5.65 9.32
C GLY A 240 -15.22 5.03 10.17
N TYR A 241 -15.34 5.17 11.50
CA TYR A 241 -14.37 4.63 12.46
C TYR A 241 -14.24 3.10 12.40
N ARG A 242 -13.01 2.63 12.64
CA ARG A 242 -12.65 1.22 12.79
C ARG A 242 -11.71 1.07 13.98
N ASP A 243 -12.10 0.26 14.95
CA ASP A 243 -11.45 0.18 16.27
C ASP A 243 -9.97 -0.23 16.20
N ASN A 244 -9.60 -1.01 15.19
CA ASN A 244 -8.23 -1.49 14.97
C ASN A 244 -7.39 -0.59 14.03
N LEU A 245 -7.93 0.55 13.56
CA LEU A 245 -7.26 1.44 12.62
C LEU A 245 -7.10 2.86 13.18
N ASN A 246 -5.92 3.45 12.95
CA ASN A 246 -5.69 4.87 13.16
C ASN A 246 -6.04 5.64 11.88
N GLN A 247 -7.32 5.98 11.74
CA GLN A 247 -7.79 6.60 10.50
C GLN A 247 -7.39 8.07 10.35
N MET A 248 -7.02 8.75 11.44
CA MET A 248 -6.39 10.08 11.33
C MET A 248 -5.06 10.03 10.56
N LYS A 249 -4.37 8.88 10.57
CA LYS A 249 -3.18 8.64 9.74
C LYS A 249 -3.60 8.43 8.28
N ASN A 250 -4.57 7.54 8.02
CA ASN A 250 -5.16 7.28 6.71
C ASN A 250 -6.66 7.02 6.82
N ALA A 251 -7.47 7.90 6.22
CA ALA A 251 -8.89 7.65 6.02
C ALA A 251 -9.08 6.76 4.78
N PHE A 252 -10.05 5.85 4.83
CA PHE A 252 -10.37 4.92 3.75
C PHE A 252 -11.74 5.24 3.16
N PHE A 253 -11.87 5.15 1.84
CA PHE A 253 -13.06 5.57 1.13
C PHE A 253 -13.59 4.46 0.23
N LEU A 254 -14.90 4.24 0.34
CA LEU A 254 -15.70 3.35 -0.48
C LEU A 254 -16.15 4.10 -1.74
N ASP A 255 -15.97 3.50 -2.90
CA ASP A 255 -16.56 4.01 -4.14
C ASP A 255 -18.05 3.62 -4.15
N ASN A 256 -18.94 4.62 -4.21
CA ASN A 256 -20.37 4.41 -3.99
C ASN A 256 -21.03 3.50 -5.04
N ARG A 257 -20.35 3.22 -6.16
CA ARG A 257 -20.79 2.23 -7.15
C ARG A 257 -20.74 0.79 -6.63
N PHE A 258 -20.02 0.56 -5.55
CA PHE A 258 -19.83 -0.74 -4.94
C PHE A 258 -20.37 -0.76 -3.51
N LYS A 259 -21.22 0.19 -3.11
CA LYS A 259 -21.63 0.32 -1.71
C LYS A 259 -22.34 -0.92 -1.13
N ASP A 260 -23.00 -1.69 -1.99
CA ASP A 260 -23.78 -2.88 -1.63
C ASP A 260 -22.98 -4.18 -1.84
N VAL A 261 -21.72 -4.07 -2.27
CA VAL A 261 -20.83 -5.22 -2.45
C VAL A 261 -20.30 -5.64 -1.07
N PRO A 262 -20.41 -6.93 -0.72
CA PRO A 262 -19.98 -7.40 0.59
C PRO A 262 -18.44 -7.41 0.72
N PRO A 263 -17.88 -7.29 1.94
CA PRO A 263 -16.44 -7.24 2.20
C PRO A 263 -15.62 -8.40 1.60
N GLU A 264 -16.18 -9.61 1.60
CA GLU A 264 -15.55 -10.86 1.15
C GLU A 264 -15.51 -11.02 -0.38
N ALA A 265 -16.16 -10.12 -1.13
CA ALA A 265 -16.20 -10.16 -2.60
C ALA A 265 -14.81 -9.97 -3.24
N VAL A 266 -13.83 -9.51 -2.47
CA VAL A 266 -12.41 -9.48 -2.86
C VAL A 266 -11.62 -10.21 -1.79
N SER A 267 -10.91 -11.27 -2.18
CA SER A 267 -10.10 -12.07 -1.26
C SER A 267 -8.80 -12.53 -1.91
N VAL A 268 -7.84 -12.98 -1.09
CA VAL A 268 -6.66 -13.69 -1.57
C VAL A 268 -6.83 -15.16 -1.22
N LYS A 269 -6.56 -16.06 -2.17
CA LYS A 269 -6.53 -17.50 -1.93
C LYS A 269 -5.13 -18.02 -2.11
N PHE A 270 -4.70 -18.87 -1.19
CA PHE A 270 -3.43 -19.58 -1.26
C PHE A 270 -3.70 -21.02 -0.84
N ASN A 271 -3.29 -21.97 -1.68
CA ASN A 271 -3.53 -23.40 -1.51
C ASN A 271 -2.19 -24.13 -1.48
#